data_AF-A0A270PC03-F1
#
_entry.id   AF-A0A270PC03-F1
#
_cell.length_a   1.000
_cell.length_b   1.000
_cell.length_c   1.000
_cell.angle_alpha   90.00
_cell.angle_beta   90.00
_cell.angle_gamma   90.00
#
_symmetry.space_group_name_H-M   'P 1'
#
loop_
_entity.id
_entity.type
_entity.pdbx_description
1 polymer ?
#
loop_
_entity_poly.entity_id
_entity_poly.type
_entity_poly.pdbx_seq_one_letter_code
_entity_poly.pdbx_strand_id
1 'polypeptide(L)' 'MNDHRKSQALTAWERLFNQPEIRMDAEEQYEALLRLADDFEEDGIISPEERRALIEKATVFYAQSVAGVGEGT' A
#
# COMPACT_ATOMS: atom_id res chain seq x y z
N MET A 1 -11.44 -16.14 -13.25
CA MET A 1 -10.03 -15.85 -13.59
C MET A 1 -9.60 -14.46 -13.11
N ASN A 2 -10.45 -13.43 -13.22
CA ASN A 2 -10.14 -12.09 -12.73
C ASN A 2 -9.97 -12.04 -11.19
N ASP A 3 -10.82 -12.77 -10.46
CA ASP A 3 -10.74 -12.86 -8.99
C ASP A 3 -9.39 -13.38 -8.48
N HIS A 4 -8.76 -14.32 -9.18
CA HIS A 4 -7.46 -14.86 -8.79
C HIS A 4 -6.32 -13.85 -8.99
N ARG A 5 -6.39 -13.03 -10.05
CA ARG A 5 -5.41 -11.94 -10.26
C ARG A 5 -5.57 -10.86 -9.21
N LYS A 6 -6.82 -10.50 -8.91
CA LYS A 6 -7.15 -9.54 -7.86
C LYS A 6 -6.68 -10.00 -6.48
N SER A 7 -6.96 -11.25 -6.09
CA SER A 7 -6.45 -11.78 -4.82
C SER A 7 -4.92 -11.77 -4.75
N GLN A 8 -4.22 -12.07 -5.84
CA GLN A 8 -2.76 -12.01 -5.88
C GLN A 8 -2.24 -10.57 -5.75
N ALA A 9 -2.86 -9.62 -6.45
CA ALA A 9 -2.52 -8.20 -6.37
C ALA A 9 -2.70 -7.66 -4.95
N LEU A 10 -3.86 -7.90 -4.34
CA LEU A 10 -4.12 -7.53 -2.95
C LEU A 10 -3.15 -8.21 -1.97
N THR A 11 -2.83 -9.49 -2.19
CA THR A 11 -1.84 -10.21 -1.37
C THR A 11 -0.45 -9.57 -1.48
N ALA A 12 -0.03 -9.17 -2.68
CA ALA A 12 1.26 -8.52 -2.89
C ALA A 12 1.30 -7.15 -2.19
N TRP A 13 0.22 -6.37 -2.28
CA TRP A 13 0.09 -5.10 -1.60
C TRP A 13 0.11 -5.26 -0.07
N GLU A 14 -0.64 -6.22 0.47
CA GLU A 14 -0.67 -6.47 1.91
C GLU A 14 0.67 -6.99 2.43
N ARG A 15 1.42 -7.75 1.63
CA ARG A 15 2.79 -8.14 2.01
C ARG A 15 3.69 -6.91 2.13
N LEU A 16 3.68 -6.02 1.15
CA LEU A 16 4.45 -4.77 1.20
C LEU A 16 4.02 -3.87 2.37
N PHE A 17 2.73 -3.85 2.69
CA PHE A 17 2.18 -3.09 3.81
C PHE A 17 2.64 -3.63 5.17
N ASN A 18 2.63 -4.95 5.37
CA ASN A 18 2.99 -5.57 6.64
C ASN A 18 4.49 -5.82 6.81
N GLN A 19 5.22 -6.00 5.71
CA GLN A 19 6.63 -6.32 5.68
C GLN A 19 7.35 -5.35 4.75
N PRO A 20 7.58 -4.09 5.18
CA PRO A 20 8.52 -3.22 4.49
C PRO A 20 9.89 -3.90 4.40
N GLU A 21 10.59 -3.70 3.28
CA GLU A 21 11.97 -4.19 3.18
C GLU A 21 12.83 -3.56 4.29
N ILE A 22 13.85 -4.28 4.76
CA ILE A 22 14.67 -3.98 5.96
C ILE A 22 15.33 -2.57 5.91
N ARG A 23 15.32 -1.91 4.76
CA ARG A 23 15.88 -0.56 4.53
C ARG A 23 14.86 0.49 4.09
N MET A 24 13.59 0.14 3.98
CA MET A 24 12.57 1.01 3.41
C MET A 24 12.02 1.94 4.51
N ASP A 25 12.22 3.25 4.36
CA ASP A 25 11.63 4.25 5.23
C ASP A 25 10.10 4.33 5.03
N ALA A 26 9.38 4.89 6.00
CA ALA A 26 7.92 4.98 5.94
C ALA A 26 7.41 5.72 4.69
N GLU A 27 8.15 6.73 4.22
CA GLU A 27 7.84 7.46 2.98
C GLU A 27 8.03 6.58 1.74
N GLU A 28 9.17 5.89 1.66
CA GLU A 28 9.51 4.99 0.57
C GLU A 28 8.52 3.81 0.49
N GLN A 29 8.08 3.29 1.64
CA GLN A 29 7.03 2.29 1.73
C GLN A 29 5.69 2.83 1.24
N TYR A 30 5.32 4.04 1.64
CA TYR A 30 4.09 4.68 1.21
C TYR A 30 4.06 4.91 -0.30
N GLU A 31 5.13 5.44 -0.89
CA GLU A 31 5.25 5.62 -2.34
C GLU A 31 5.14 4.28 -3.10
N ALA A 32 5.79 3.23 -2.58
CA ALA A 32 5.71 1.90 -3.18
C ALA A 32 4.29 1.31 -3.13
N LEU A 33 3.55 1.52 -2.03
CA LEU A 33 2.15 1.10 -1.89
C LEU A 33 1.23 1.85 -2.86
N LEU A 34 1.49 3.15 -3.08
CA LEU A 34 0.73 3.97 -4.02
C LEU A 34 0.98 3.52 -5.46
N ARG A 35 2.25 3.33 -5.84
CA ARG A 35 2.63 2.84 -7.17
C ARG A 35 1.98 1.49 -7.46
N LEU A 36 2.02 0.56 -6.51
CA LEU A 36 1.43 -0.77 -6.68
C LEU A 36 -0.08 -0.72 -6.88
N ALA A 37 -0.78 0.19 -6.17
CA ALA A 37 -2.21 0.38 -6.34
C ALA A 37 -2.57 1.04 -7.69
N ASP A 38 -1.70 1.90 -8.21
CA ASP A 38 -1.81 2.51 -9.54
C ASP A 38 -1.67 1.45 -10.64
N ASP A 39 -0.60 0.65 -10.58
CA ASP A 39 -0.34 -0.47 -11.49
C ASP A 39 -1.55 -1.42 -11.57
N PHE A 40 -2.17 -1.74 -10.44
CA PHE A 40 -3.34 -2.62 -10.42
C PHE A 40 -4.58 -2.02 -11.07
N GLU A 41 -4.75 -0.70 -11.01
CA GLU A 41 -5.84 -0.01 -11.69
C GLU A 41 -5.57 0.06 -13.20
N GLU A 42 -4.34 0.41 -13.60
CA GLU A 42 -3.92 0.46 -15.00
C GLU A 42 -4.05 -0.92 -15.69
N ASP A 43 -3.70 -1.99 -14.98
CA ASP A 43 -3.83 -3.37 -15.48
C ASP A 43 -5.29 -3.89 -15.44
N GLY A 44 -6.23 -3.08 -14.92
CA GLY A 44 -7.65 -3.41 -14.81
C GLY A 44 -7.96 -4.53 -13.81
N ILE A 45 -7.06 -4.75 -12.84
CA ILE A 45 -7.17 -5.77 -11.80
C ILE A 45 -8.11 -5.29 -10.67
N ILE A 46 -8.06 -4.00 -10.35
CA ILE A 46 -8.91 -3.37 -9.33
C ILE A 46 -9.65 -2.17 -9.92
N SER A 47 -10.81 -1.86 -9.33
CA SER A 47 -11.55 -0.65 -9.67
C SER A 47 -10.90 0.61 -9.06
N PRO A 48 -11.13 1.81 -9.62
CA PRO A 48 -10.65 3.07 -9.04
C PRO A 48 -11.14 3.29 -7.60
N GLU A 49 -12.32 2.77 -7.24
CA GLU A 49 -12.83 2.77 -5.85
C GLU A 49 -11.96 1.93 -4.91
N GLU A 50 -11.47 0.77 -5.38
CA GLU A 50 -10.59 -0.10 -4.60
C GLU A 50 -9.18 0.47 -4.49
N ARG A 51 -8.67 1.06 -5.57
CA ARG A 51 -7.41 1.81 -5.55
C ARG A 51 -7.46 2.90 -4.48
N ARG A 52 -8.56 3.66 -4.42
CA ARG A 52 -8.74 4.71 -3.41
C ARG A 52 -8.74 4.16 -1.99
N ALA A 53 -9.37 3.01 -1.75
CA ALA A 53 -9.36 2.35 -0.44
C ALA A 53 -7.95 1.87 -0.03
N LEU A 54 -7.15 1.35 -0.98
CA LEU A 54 -5.76 0.98 -0.73
C LEU A 54 -4.90 2.20 -0.37
N ILE A 55 -5.03 3.29 -1.14
CA ILE A 55 -4.32 4.55 -0.89
C ILE A 55 -4.69 5.09 0.49
N GLU A 56 -5.98 5.15 0.84
CA GLU A 56 -6.42 5.63 2.14
C GLU A 56 -5.81 4.81 3.30
N LYS A 57 -5.80 3.48 3.17
CA LYS A 57 -5.16 2.59 4.16
C LYS A 57 -3.67 2.86 4.30
N ALA A 58 -2.95 3.05 3.19
CA ALA A 58 -1.54 3.43 3.21
C ALA A 58 -1.33 4.80 3.84
N THR A 59 -2.19 5.78 3.56
CA THR A 59 -2.09 7.13 4.11
C THR A 59 -2.26 7.15 5.62
N VAL A 60 -3.24 6.40 6.14
CA VAL A 60 -3.45 6.28 7.60
C VAL A 60 -2.23 5.63 8.25
N PHE A 61 -1.70 4.55 7.68
CA PHE A 61 -0.52 3.87 8.22
C PHE A 61 0.73 4.77 8.18
N TYR A 62 0.93 5.50 7.08
CA TYR A 62 2.01 6.46 6.94
C TYR A 62 1.88 7.56 7.99
N ALA A 63 0.69 8.16 8.11
CA ALA A 63 0.39 9.18 9.11
C ALA A 63 0.67 8.69 10.54
N GLN A 64 0.30 7.45 10.87
CA GLN A 64 0.61 6.83 12.16
C GLN A 64 2.10 6.58 12.36
N SER A 65 2.81 6.15 11.32
CA SER A 65 4.24 5.90 11.36
C SER A 65 5.03 7.21 11.56
N VAL A 66 4.66 8.29 10.85
CA VAL A 66 5.31 9.60 11.02
C VAL A 66 4.88 10.32 12.29
N ALA A 67 3.62 10.19 12.73
CA ALA A 67 3.15 10.78 13.98
C ALA A 67 3.74 10.06 15.20
N GLY A 68 3.90 8.73 15.14
CA GLY A 68 4.52 7.92 16.19
C GLY A 68 6.02 8.17 16.36
N VAL A 69 6.70 8.71 15.34
CA VAL A 69 8.11 9.16 15.43
C VAL A 69 8.24 10.47 16.24
N GLY A 70 7.14 11.18 16.52
CA GLY A 70 7.14 12.44 17.28
C GLY A 70 7.05 12.30 18.81
N GLU A 71 6.66 11.14 19.35
CA GLU A 71 6.53 10.91 20.79
C GLU A 71 7.56 9.89 21.29
N GLY A 72 8.83 10.28 21.31
CA GLY A 72 9.86 9.47 21.98
C GLY A 72 11.28 9.90 21.70
N THR A 73 11.73 10.98 22.35
CA THR A 73 12.89 11.05 23.27
C THR A 73 13.18 12.51 23.62
#